data_AF-A0A182XFP7-F1
#
_entry.id   AF-A0A182XFP7-F1
#
_cell.length_a   1.000
_cell.length_b   1.000
_cell.length_c   1.000
_cell.angle_alpha   90.00
_cell.angle_beta   90.00
_cell.angle_gamma   90.00
#
_symmetry.space_group_name_H-M   'P 1'
#
loop_
_entity.id
_entity.type
_entity.pdbx_description
1 polymer ?
#
loop_
_entity_poly.entity_id
_entity_poly.type
_entity_poly.pdbx_seq_one_letter_code
_entity_poly.pdbx_strand_id
1 'polypeptide(L)'
;MLNNADILSNIPPLGGKEGAAGPHREVVARWRVPMYGKVYEIEFEHGTASGKRVLWIDKQEVFRRDWMFKLVGEDMFKLEDKRCIIRVDPMPGFRYSYSLFVDGKSYEQFTESQAKALKTWEAKLGDNFYRIVLEKNTLNIYVNGKLIEENGEFVDGGTDTTFLEDGNTFVLSARTGGNKREGIVHRLTVNGAEVFDAGGTTTVP
;
A
#
# COMPACT_ATOMS: atom_id res chain seq x y z
N MET A 1 -31.24 -52.83 -0.76
CA MET A 1 -30.48 -51.62 -1.11
C MET A 1 -29.02 -51.96 -0.95
N LEU A 2 -28.32 -52.16 -2.07
CA LEU A 2 -26.91 -52.52 -2.18
C LEU A 2 -26.21 -51.33 -2.83
N ASN A 3 -25.25 -50.72 -2.14
CA ASN A 3 -24.41 -49.67 -2.73
C ASN A 3 -23.20 -50.33 -3.40
N ASN A 4 -23.30 -50.43 -4.73
CA ASN A 4 -22.22 -50.53 -5.71
C ASN A 4 -21.22 -49.37 -5.52
N ALA A 5 -19.95 -49.42 -5.86
CA ALA A 5 -19.04 -50.45 -6.34
C ALA A 5 -17.64 -49.81 -6.28
N ASP A 6 -16.62 -50.62 -6.01
CA ASP A 6 -15.23 -50.29 -6.31
C ASP A 6 -15.02 -50.12 -7.83
N ILE A 7 -13.83 -49.59 -8.16
CA ILE A 7 -13.11 -49.62 -9.46
C ILE A 7 -13.14 -48.27 -10.21
N LEU A 8 -12.02 -47.52 -10.15
CA LEU A 8 -11.13 -47.32 -11.31
C LEU A 8 -9.84 -46.52 -10.94
N SER A 9 -8.72 -47.18 -11.20
CA SER A 9 -7.45 -46.67 -11.76
C SER A 9 -6.60 -45.64 -11.02
N ASN A 10 -5.57 -46.19 -10.39
CA ASN A 10 -4.22 -45.64 -10.27
C ASN A 10 -3.62 -45.30 -11.66
N ILE A 11 -3.40 -44.03 -11.98
CA ILE A 11 -2.49 -43.56 -13.05
C ILE A 11 -1.84 -42.23 -12.58
N PRO A 12 -0.50 -42.10 -12.59
CA PRO A 12 0.17 -40.83 -12.27
C PRO A 12 0.38 -40.00 -13.55
N PRO A 13 0.27 -38.66 -13.50
CA PRO A 13 0.91 -37.82 -14.50
C PRO A 13 2.18 -37.16 -13.94
N LEU A 14 3.30 -37.58 -14.54
CA LEU A 14 4.38 -36.76 -15.08
C LEU A 14 4.62 -35.36 -14.48
N GLY A 15 5.79 -35.23 -13.84
CA GLY A 15 6.78 -34.20 -14.17
C GLY A 15 6.29 -32.75 -14.26
N GLY A 16 6.17 -32.10 -13.11
CA GLY A 16 6.31 -30.65 -12.99
C GLY A 16 7.40 -30.34 -11.96
N LYS A 17 8.59 -29.94 -12.42
CA LYS A 17 9.53 -29.20 -11.58
C LYS A 17 8.92 -27.81 -11.35
N GLU A 18 8.05 -27.67 -10.36
CA GLU A 18 7.72 -26.36 -9.81
C GLU A 18 8.69 -26.03 -8.68
N GLY A 19 9.30 -24.86 -8.84
CA GLY A 19 10.05 -24.05 -7.87
C GLY A 19 10.70 -24.75 -6.69
N ALA A 20 12.02 -24.65 -6.59
CA ALA A 20 12.72 -24.80 -5.33
C ALA A 20 11.97 -24.02 -4.24
N ALA A 21 11.30 -24.74 -3.34
CA ALA A 21 10.67 -24.17 -2.18
C ALA A 21 11.77 -23.49 -1.37
N GLY A 22 11.84 -22.15 -1.46
CA GLY A 22 12.59 -21.36 -0.49
C GLY A 22 12.13 -21.76 0.93
N PRO A 23 12.96 -21.53 1.96
CA PRO A 23 12.62 -21.93 3.32
C PRO A 23 11.21 -21.47 3.67
N HIS A 24 10.38 -22.41 4.15
CA HIS A 24 8.97 -22.19 4.45
C HIS A 24 8.85 -21.06 5.50
N ARG A 25 8.47 -19.86 5.05
CA ARG A 25 8.28 -18.68 5.92
C ARG A 25 6.96 -18.84 6.66
N GLU A 26 6.98 -18.77 7.99
CA GLU A 26 5.78 -18.87 8.81
C GLU A 26 5.15 -17.47 8.99
N VAL A 27 4.73 -16.87 7.88
CA VAL A 27 4.11 -15.54 7.90
C VAL A 27 2.73 -15.66 8.53
N VAL A 28 2.57 -15.02 9.70
CA VAL A 28 1.33 -15.05 10.50
C VAL A 28 0.49 -13.80 10.32
N ALA A 29 1.07 -12.71 9.82
CA ALA A 29 0.37 -11.46 9.56
C ALA A 29 0.95 -10.72 8.35
N ARG A 30 0.06 -10.05 7.62
CA ARG A 30 0.39 -9.20 6.47
C ARG A 30 -0.43 -7.92 6.50
N TRP A 31 0.20 -6.80 6.19
CA TRP A 31 -0.46 -5.50 6.05
C TRP A 31 -0.04 -4.82 4.76
N ARG A 32 -0.98 -4.11 4.11
CA ARG A 32 -0.71 -3.27 2.93
C ARG A 32 -0.93 -1.82 3.31
N VAL A 33 0.15 -1.10 3.61
CA VAL A 33 0.09 0.25 4.18
C VAL A 33 0.20 1.29 3.06
N PRO A 34 -0.87 2.03 2.72
CA PRO A 34 -0.78 3.12 1.77
C PRO A 34 -0.08 4.32 2.41
N MET A 35 0.98 4.83 1.78
CA MET A 35 1.73 6.00 2.25
C MET A 35 2.50 6.63 1.10
N TYR A 36 2.51 7.96 1.00
CA TYR A 36 3.26 8.72 -0.03
C TYR A 36 3.00 8.24 -1.46
N GLY A 37 1.76 7.85 -1.73
CA GLY A 37 1.33 7.32 -3.02
C GLY A 37 1.81 5.91 -3.37
N LYS A 38 2.58 5.27 -2.48
CA LYS A 38 2.95 3.85 -2.55
C LYS A 38 2.08 3.00 -1.63
N VAL A 39 2.12 1.70 -1.83
CA VAL A 39 1.57 0.71 -0.90
C VAL A 39 2.70 -0.20 -0.48
N TYR A 40 3.09 -0.13 0.79
CA TYR A 40 4.12 -0.98 1.37
C TYR A 40 3.52 -2.31 1.81
N GLU A 41 4.16 -3.43 1.47
CA GLU A 41 3.78 -4.76 1.93
C GLU A 41 4.62 -5.14 3.16
N ILE A 42 3.97 -5.25 4.30
CA ILE A 42 4.61 -5.64 5.57
C ILE A 42 4.23 -7.08 5.88
N GLU A 43 5.22 -7.95 6.03
CA GLU A 43 5.03 -9.35 6.43
C GLU A 43 5.70 -9.60 7.78
N PHE A 44 5.01 -10.32 8.67
CA PHE A 44 5.52 -10.68 9.99
C PHE A 44 5.44 -12.18 10.22
N GLU A 45 6.56 -12.76 10.62
CA GLU A 45 6.68 -14.14 11.07
C GLU A 45 6.79 -14.19 12.59
N HIS A 46 6.11 -15.16 13.20
CA HIS A 46 6.18 -15.40 14.64
C HIS A 46 6.18 -16.90 14.96
N GLY A 47 7.34 -17.42 15.37
CA GLY A 47 7.50 -18.81 15.79
C GLY A 47 7.10 -18.99 17.26
N THR A 48 5.97 -19.66 17.51
CA THR A 48 5.40 -19.80 18.86
C THR A 48 6.18 -20.77 19.78
N ALA A 49 7.01 -21.65 19.21
CA ALA A 49 7.86 -22.56 19.98
C ALA A 49 9.17 -21.92 20.47
N SER A 50 9.78 -21.05 19.66
CA SER A 50 11.08 -20.41 19.97
C SER A 50 10.98 -18.93 20.32
N GLY A 51 9.81 -18.31 20.13
CA GLY A 51 9.63 -16.86 20.15
C GLY A 51 10.31 -16.14 18.98
N LYS A 52 10.64 -16.85 17.90
CA LYS A 52 11.24 -16.26 16.70
C LYS A 52 10.34 -15.16 16.14
N ARG A 53 10.92 -14.04 15.72
CA ARG A 53 10.22 -12.95 15.04
C ARG A 53 11.03 -12.44 13.87
N VAL A 54 10.38 -12.28 12.73
CA VAL A 54 11.02 -11.69 11.53
C VAL A 54 10.05 -10.73 10.87
N LEU A 55 10.55 -9.57 10.47
CA LEU A 55 9.77 -8.54 9.79
C LEU A 55 10.37 -8.29 8.41
N TRP A 56 9.51 -8.27 7.39
CA TRP A 56 9.87 -7.82 6.06
C TRP A 56 8.99 -6.64 5.63
N ILE A 57 9.60 -5.72 4.89
CA ILE A 57 8.91 -4.65 4.15
C ILE A 57 9.32 -4.80 2.69
N ASP A 58 8.34 -4.94 1.79
CA ASP A 58 8.55 -5.14 0.36
C ASP A 58 9.59 -6.25 0.07
N LYS A 59 9.46 -7.37 0.80
CA LYS A 59 10.33 -8.56 0.76
C LYS A 59 11.75 -8.34 1.29
N GLN A 60 12.13 -7.14 1.68
CA GLN A 60 13.40 -6.85 2.34
C GLN A 60 13.27 -7.06 3.85
N GLU A 61 14.18 -7.84 4.43
CA GLU A 61 14.20 -8.10 5.87
C GLU A 61 14.60 -6.82 6.62
N VAL A 62 13.75 -6.40 7.56
CA VAL A 62 13.97 -5.22 8.41
C VAL A 62 14.63 -5.63 9.71
N PHE A 63 14.17 -6.72 10.32
CA PHE A 63 14.81 -7.32 11.48
C PHE A 63 14.51 -8.81 11.58
N ARG A 64 15.37 -9.49 12.36
CA ARG A 64 15.22 -10.88 12.77
C ARG A 64 15.63 -11.06 14.23
N ARG A 65 14.84 -11.85 14.94
CA ARG A 65 15.14 -12.37 16.28
C ARG A 65 14.85 -13.87 16.23
N ASP A 66 15.88 -14.70 16.26
CA ASP A 66 15.69 -16.15 16.09
C ASP A 66 15.15 -16.83 17.37
N TRP A 67 15.28 -16.18 18.53
CA TRP A 67 14.79 -16.72 19.80
C TRP A 67 14.37 -15.62 20.76
N MET A 68 13.22 -15.81 21.43
CA MET A 68 12.73 -14.93 22.50
C MET A 68 11.97 -15.75 23.54
N PHE A 69 12.22 -15.47 24.83
CA PHE A 69 11.46 -16.12 25.92
C PHE A 69 9.99 -15.66 25.97
N LYS A 70 9.72 -14.39 25.61
CA LYS A 70 8.39 -13.80 25.67
C LYS A 70 7.72 -13.83 24.29
N LEU A 71 6.56 -14.49 24.20
CA LEU A 71 5.79 -14.61 22.95
C LEU A 71 4.89 -13.40 22.66
N VAL A 72 4.52 -12.63 23.69
CA VAL A 72 3.66 -11.44 23.57
C VAL A 72 4.44 -10.15 23.78
N GLY A 73 3.96 -9.04 23.24
CA GLY A 73 4.61 -7.73 23.38
C GLY A 73 4.72 -7.00 22.05
N GLU A 74 5.63 -6.04 21.99
CA GLU A 74 5.71 -5.08 20.89
C GLU A 74 7.08 -5.11 20.23
N ASP A 75 7.08 -4.98 18.90
CA ASP A 75 8.27 -4.69 18.10
C ASP A 75 8.08 -3.34 17.41
N MET A 76 9.03 -2.44 17.64
CA MET A 76 9.04 -1.12 17.03
C MET A 76 9.96 -1.11 15.81
N PHE A 77 9.51 -0.46 14.75
CA PHE A 77 10.28 -0.23 13.53
C PHE A 77 9.89 1.11 12.90
N LYS A 78 10.58 1.51 11.83
CA LYS A 78 10.21 2.68 11.04
C LYS A 78 9.73 2.24 9.66
N LEU A 79 8.70 2.91 9.16
CA LEU A 79 8.33 2.89 7.75
C LEU A 79 8.46 4.33 7.26
N GLU A 80 9.47 4.61 6.46
CA GLU A 80 9.88 5.98 6.11
C GLU A 80 10.13 6.84 7.37
N ASP A 81 9.44 7.96 7.49
CA ASP A 81 9.47 8.87 8.63
C ASP A 81 8.53 8.45 9.78
N LYS A 82 7.66 7.45 9.57
CA LYS A 82 6.65 7.04 10.56
C LYS A 82 7.18 5.98 11.52
N ARG A 83 6.84 6.15 12.79
CA ARG A 83 7.05 5.13 13.82
C ARG A 83 5.95 4.07 13.73
N CYS A 84 6.34 2.82 13.60
CA CYS A 84 5.43 1.68 13.53
C CYS A 84 5.64 0.72 14.72
N ILE A 85 4.56 0.06 15.14
CA ILE A 85 4.57 -0.95 16.19
C ILE A 85 3.77 -2.15 15.72
N ILE A 86 4.39 -3.33 15.72
CA ILE A 86 3.65 -4.60 15.68
C ILE A 86 3.45 -5.07 17.11
N ARG A 87 2.20 -5.30 17.49
CA ARG A 87 1.81 -5.83 18.78
C ARG A 87 1.32 -7.27 18.61
N VAL A 88 1.84 -8.14 19.48
CA VAL A 88 1.42 -9.53 19.63
C VAL A 88 0.69 -9.67 20.96
N ASP A 89 -0.60 -9.93 20.90
CA ASP A 89 -1.46 -10.10 22.07
C ASP A 89 -1.90 -11.56 22.23
N PRO A 90 -2.05 -12.07 23.46
CA PRO A 90 -2.53 -13.42 23.69
C PRO A 90 -4.05 -13.51 23.43
N MET A 91 -4.47 -14.62 22.84
CA MET A 91 -5.88 -14.96 22.60
C MET A 91 -6.24 -16.30 23.27
N PRO A 92 -7.51 -16.51 23.65
CA PRO A 92 -7.97 -17.78 24.21
C PRO A 92 -7.60 -18.99 23.32
N GLY A 93 -7.24 -20.11 23.96
CA GLY A 93 -6.87 -21.34 23.26
C GLY A 93 -5.46 -21.35 22.67
N PHE A 94 -4.48 -20.75 23.38
CA PHE A 94 -3.07 -20.71 22.97
C PHE A 94 -2.84 -20.10 21.58
N ARG A 95 -3.66 -19.10 21.23
CA ARG A 95 -3.54 -18.33 19.98
C ARG A 95 -2.99 -16.94 20.25
N TYR A 96 -2.66 -16.24 19.18
CA TYR A 96 -2.18 -14.86 19.22
C TYR A 96 -2.91 -14.02 18.20
N SER A 97 -3.08 -12.74 18.51
CA SER A 97 -3.51 -11.72 17.55
C SER A 97 -2.36 -10.78 17.25
N TYR A 98 -2.35 -10.26 16.02
CA TYR A 98 -1.31 -9.39 15.51
C TYR A 98 -1.95 -8.08 15.07
N SER A 99 -1.44 -6.98 15.60
CA SER A 99 -1.93 -5.64 15.27
C SER A 99 -0.77 -4.75 14.86
N LEU A 100 -0.98 -3.96 13.81
CA LEU A 100 -0.04 -2.94 13.38
C LEU A 100 -0.56 -1.58 13.79
N PHE A 101 0.32 -0.75 14.34
CA PHE A 101 0.08 0.66 14.61
C PHE A 101 1.07 1.50 13.81
N VAL A 102 0.59 2.57 13.19
CA VAL A 102 1.38 3.54 12.42
C VAL A 102 1.12 4.91 13.01
N ASP A 103 2.18 5.53 13.53
CA ASP A 103 2.14 6.85 14.18
C ASP A 103 1.03 6.98 15.24
N GLY A 104 0.91 5.94 16.08
CA GLY A 104 -0.06 5.87 17.17
C GLY A 104 -1.49 5.48 16.77
N LYS A 105 -1.80 5.34 15.47
CA LYS A 105 -3.10 4.89 14.97
C LYS A 105 -3.08 3.39 14.68
N SER A 106 -4.19 2.68 14.86
CA SER A 106 -4.29 1.30 14.35
C SER A 106 -4.17 1.28 12.83
N TYR A 107 -3.80 0.14 12.24
CA TYR A 107 -3.73 -0.04 10.80
C TYR A 107 -5.02 0.41 10.08
N GLU A 108 -6.18 0.06 10.62
CA GLU A 108 -7.49 0.40 10.06
C GLU A 108 -7.70 1.92 10.10
N GLN A 109 -7.47 2.54 11.26
CA GLN A 109 -7.59 3.99 11.44
C GLN A 109 -6.62 4.76 10.55
N PHE A 110 -5.38 4.28 10.44
CA PHE A 110 -4.36 4.88 9.59
C PHE A 110 -4.78 4.80 8.12
N THR A 111 -5.17 3.61 7.65
CA THR A 111 -5.60 3.38 6.26
C THR A 111 -6.81 4.23 5.90
N GLU A 112 -7.80 4.31 6.77
CA GLU A 112 -8.97 5.18 6.57
C GLU A 112 -8.56 6.66 6.50
N SER A 113 -7.64 7.10 7.38
CA SER A 113 -7.14 8.48 7.36
C SER A 113 -6.36 8.80 6.07
N GLN A 114 -5.57 7.85 5.57
CA GLN A 114 -4.85 7.99 4.30
C GLN A 114 -5.81 8.05 3.12
N ALA A 115 -6.84 7.19 3.07
CA ALA A 115 -7.86 7.23 2.03
C ALA A 115 -8.60 8.59 1.97
N LYS A 116 -8.80 9.23 3.13
CA LYS A 116 -9.38 10.58 3.21
C LYS A 116 -8.39 11.69 2.88
N ALA A 117 -7.11 11.54 3.20
CA ALA A 117 -6.08 12.57 3.02
C ALA A 117 -5.50 12.60 1.59
N LEU A 118 -5.47 11.46 0.91
CA LEU A 118 -4.87 11.33 -0.41
C LEU A 118 -5.93 11.50 -1.51
N LYS A 119 -5.55 12.16 -2.60
CA LYS A 119 -6.27 12.08 -3.88
C LYS A 119 -5.33 11.49 -4.93
N THR A 120 -5.81 10.52 -5.69
CA THR A 120 -4.98 9.74 -6.62
C THR A 120 -5.56 9.80 -8.02
N TRP A 121 -4.68 10.00 -9.00
CA TRP A 121 -4.94 9.88 -10.42
C TRP A 121 -4.00 8.85 -11.02
N GLU A 122 -4.52 8.11 -12.00
CA GLU A 122 -3.76 7.12 -12.75
C GLU A 122 -3.91 7.42 -14.23
N ALA A 123 -2.77 7.60 -14.91
CA ALA A 123 -2.72 7.90 -16.33
C ALA A 123 -1.83 6.88 -17.04
N LYS A 124 -2.30 6.37 -18.19
CA LYS A 124 -1.50 5.55 -19.09
C LYS A 124 -1.21 6.36 -20.35
N LEU A 125 0.07 6.61 -20.63
CA LEU A 125 0.55 7.33 -21.83
C LEU A 125 1.50 6.40 -22.59
N GLY A 126 1.05 5.87 -23.73
CA GLY A 126 1.77 4.81 -24.43
C GLY A 126 2.00 3.59 -23.54
N ASP A 127 3.27 3.20 -23.36
CA ASP A 127 3.68 2.08 -22.50
C ASP A 127 3.93 2.49 -21.04
N ASN A 128 3.93 3.79 -20.74
CA ASN A 128 4.20 4.31 -19.40
C ASN A 128 2.92 4.42 -18.58
N PHE A 129 3.04 4.10 -17.29
CA PHE A 129 1.98 4.27 -16.30
C PHE A 129 2.42 5.26 -15.23
N TYR A 130 1.57 6.25 -14.97
CA TYR A 130 1.82 7.29 -13.98
C TYR A 130 0.76 7.23 -12.90
N ARG A 131 1.21 7.18 -11.65
CA ARG A 131 0.37 7.34 -10.46
C ARG A 131 0.72 8.66 -9.79
N ILE A 132 -0.21 9.60 -9.87
CA ILE A 132 -0.07 10.95 -9.32
C ILE A 132 -0.90 10.98 -8.04
N VAL A 133 -0.28 11.38 -6.93
CA VAL A 133 -0.95 11.45 -5.62
C VAL A 133 -0.75 12.82 -5.01
N LEU A 134 -1.85 13.47 -4.66
CA LEU A 134 -1.89 14.69 -3.86
C LEU A 134 -2.20 14.33 -2.41
N GLU A 135 -1.34 14.75 -1.49
CA GLU A 135 -1.63 14.75 -0.06
C GLU A 135 -2.29 16.07 0.34
N LYS A 136 -3.62 16.05 0.57
CA LYS A 136 -4.43 17.28 0.72
C LYS A 136 -4.06 18.16 1.92
N ASN A 137 -3.38 17.60 2.91
CA ASN A 137 -3.01 18.33 4.13
C ASN A 137 -1.70 19.11 3.98
N THR A 138 -0.71 18.51 3.30
CA THR A 138 0.63 19.09 3.07
C THR A 138 0.72 19.78 1.72
N LEU A 139 -0.20 19.45 0.80
CA LEU A 139 -0.19 19.78 -0.62
C LEU A 139 0.97 19.16 -1.41
N ASN A 140 1.71 18.22 -0.79
CA ASN A 140 2.77 17.47 -1.45
C ASN A 140 2.21 16.65 -2.61
N ILE A 141 2.93 16.65 -3.73
CA ILE A 141 2.62 15.84 -4.90
C ILE A 141 3.64 14.72 -5.02
N TYR A 142 3.15 13.50 -5.23
CA TYR A 142 3.97 12.33 -5.48
C TYR A 142 3.71 11.79 -6.88
N VAL A 143 4.76 11.57 -7.65
CA VAL A 143 4.71 10.92 -8.96
C VAL A 143 5.39 9.57 -8.84
N ASN A 144 4.64 8.49 -9.09
CA ASN A 144 5.13 7.11 -8.94
C ASN A 144 5.77 6.86 -7.56
N GLY A 145 5.20 7.50 -6.52
CA GLY A 145 5.64 7.41 -5.14
C GLY A 145 6.88 8.24 -4.78
N LYS A 146 7.38 9.08 -5.67
CA LYS A 146 8.46 10.04 -5.38
C LYS A 146 7.87 11.42 -5.17
N LEU A 147 8.24 12.07 -4.07
CA LEU A 147 7.95 13.48 -3.87
C LEU A 147 8.64 14.28 -4.98
N ILE A 148 7.89 15.16 -5.64
CA ILE A 148 8.45 16.09 -6.62
C ILE A 148 8.65 17.46 -5.98
N GLU A 149 9.57 18.25 -6.52
CA GLU A 149 9.63 19.68 -6.22
C GLU A 149 8.67 20.41 -7.14
N GLU A 150 7.76 21.17 -6.57
CA GLU A 150 6.73 21.88 -7.29
C GLU A 150 6.85 23.40 -7.22
N ASN A 151 6.50 24.08 -8.32
CA ASN A 151 6.27 25.51 -8.33
C ASN A 151 4.78 25.76 -8.58
N GLY A 152 4.06 26.13 -7.53
CA GLY A 152 2.65 26.53 -7.63
C GLY A 152 2.53 27.98 -8.10
N GLU A 153 1.74 28.21 -9.13
CA GLU A 153 1.38 29.54 -9.59
C GLU A 153 -0.04 29.89 -9.13
N PHE A 154 -0.20 31.08 -8.54
CA PHE A 154 -1.51 31.60 -8.20
C PHE A 154 -2.20 32.11 -9.47
N VAL A 155 -3.40 31.61 -9.72
CA VAL A 155 -4.24 31.95 -10.87
C VAL A 155 -5.60 32.42 -10.39
N ASP A 156 -6.41 32.98 -11.29
CA ASP A 156 -7.76 33.38 -10.91
C ASP A 156 -8.59 32.16 -10.43
N GLY A 157 -9.11 32.25 -9.21
CA GLY A 157 -9.90 31.19 -8.58
C GLY A 157 -9.11 30.03 -7.93
N GLY A 158 -7.78 30.07 -7.88
CA GLY A 158 -6.99 29.08 -7.12
C GLY A 158 -5.50 28.99 -7.47
N THR A 159 -4.99 27.77 -7.58
CA THR A 159 -3.56 27.48 -7.82
C THR A 159 -3.41 26.42 -8.91
N ASP A 160 -2.45 26.63 -9.80
CA ASP A 160 -1.98 25.61 -10.73
C ASP A 160 -0.56 25.19 -10.36
N THR A 161 -0.36 23.89 -10.23
CA THR A 161 0.94 23.30 -9.97
C THR A 161 1.36 22.50 -11.19
N THR A 162 2.42 22.95 -11.86
CA THR A 162 2.90 22.34 -13.11
C THR A 162 4.17 21.54 -12.87
N PHE A 163 4.24 20.33 -13.43
CA PHE A 163 5.45 19.50 -13.39
C PHE A 163 5.62 18.69 -14.68
N LEU A 164 6.85 18.28 -14.96
CA LEU A 164 7.24 17.51 -16.15
C LEU A 164 7.70 16.12 -15.73
N GLU A 165 7.18 15.08 -16.39
CA GLU A 165 7.65 13.69 -16.23
C GLU A 165 7.69 13.03 -17.61
N ASP A 166 8.83 12.46 -17.99
CA ASP A 166 9.04 11.78 -19.28
C ASP A 166 8.60 12.60 -20.51
N GLY A 167 8.80 13.92 -20.47
CA GLY A 167 8.43 14.86 -21.54
C GLY A 167 6.94 15.21 -21.60
N ASN A 168 6.14 14.73 -20.66
CA ASN A 168 4.71 15.08 -20.53
C ASN A 168 4.52 16.21 -19.52
N THR A 169 3.62 17.13 -19.83
CA THR A 169 3.26 18.24 -18.93
C THR A 169 2.04 17.88 -18.13
N PHE A 170 2.21 17.80 -16.82
CA PHE A 170 1.12 17.60 -15.86
C PHE A 170 0.77 18.93 -15.20
N VAL A 171 -0.53 19.20 -15.08
CA VAL A 171 -1.04 20.37 -14.35
C VAL A 171 -2.05 19.91 -13.32
N LEU A 172 -1.74 20.13 -12.05
CA LEU A 172 -2.67 19.93 -10.94
C LEU A 172 -3.32 21.27 -10.60
N SER A 173 -4.63 21.35 -10.82
CA SER A 173 -5.42 22.55 -10.57
C SER A 173 -6.22 22.39 -9.29
N ALA A 174 -6.02 23.31 -8.34
CA ALA A 174 -6.87 23.49 -7.17
C ALA A 174 -7.77 24.71 -7.42
N ARG A 175 -9.10 24.53 -7.33
CA ARG A 175 -10.08 25.61 -7.50
C ARG A 175 -11.10 25.60 -6.37
N THR A 176 -11.50 26.79 -5.92
CA THR A 176 -12.58 26.90 -4.93
C THR A 176 -13.91 26.55 -5.59
N GLY A 177 -14.64 25.58 -5.06
CA GLY A 177 -16.00 25.30 -5.54
C GLY A 177 -16.89 26.53 -5.38
N GLY A 178 -17.73 26.83 -6.38
CA GLY A 178 -18.62 28.01 -6.37
C GLY A 178 -19.64 28.03 -5.23
N ASN A 179 -19.77 26.92 -4.49
CA ASN A 179 -20.60 26.80 -3.31
C ASN A 179 -19.73 26.55 -2.06
N LYS A 180 -19.89 27.35 -0.99
CA LYS A 180 -19.06 27.29 0.23
C LYS A 180 -19.01 25.91 0.91
N ARG A 181 -19.92 24.99 0.56
CA ARG A 181 -19.98 23.61 1.06
C ARG A 181 -19.10 22.61 0.29
N GLU A 182 -18.69 22.90 -0.94
CA GLU A 182 -18.02 21.92 -1.81
C GLU A 182 -16.49 21.86 -1.61
N GLY A 183 -15.90 22.82 -0.90
CA GLY A 183 -14.46 22.86 -0.63
C GLY A 183 -13.62 23.09 -1.89
N ILE A 184 -12.34 22.71 -1.81
CA ILE A 184 -11.39 22.83 -2.92
C ILE A 184 -11.51 21.61 -3.82
N VAL A 185 -11.81 21.85 -5.10
CA VAL A 185 -11.85 20.84 -6.15
C VAL A 185 -10.46 20.75 -6.78
N HIS A 186 -9.93 19.54 -6.79
CA HIS A 186 -8.62 19.24 -7.39
C HIS A 186 -8.83 18.47 -8.70
N ARG A 187 -8.18 18.92 -9.79
CA ARG A 187 -8.19 18.27 -11.11
C ARG A 187 -6.76 18.07 -11.57
N LEU A 188 -6.55 17.05 -12.41
CA LEU A 188 -5.27 16.78 -13.06
C LEU A 188 -5.48 16.80 -14.56
N THR A 189 -4.62 17.50 -15.29
CA THR A 189 -4.50 17.37 -16.73
C THR A 189 -3.11 16.92 -17.13
N VAL A 190 -3.02 16.24 -18.28
CA VAL A 190 -1.77 15.76 -18.87
C VAL A 190 -1.79 16.15 -20.35
N ASN A 191 -0.80 16.94 -20.78
CA ASN A 191 -0.74 17.50 -22.13
C ASN A 191 -2.06 18.21 -22.54
N GLY A 192 -2.75 18.80 -21.56
CA GLY A 192 -4.05 19.48 -21.74
C GLY A 192 -5.29 18.59 -21.65
N ALA A 193 -5.16 17.26 -21.57
CA ALA A 193 -6.28 16.33 -21.41
C ALA A 193 -6.55 16.02 -19.93
N GLU A 194 -7.81 16.03 -19.50
CA GLU A 194 -8.18 15.74 -18.10
C GLU A 194 -8.00 14.25 -17.77
N VAL A 195 -7.44 13.98 -16.59
CA VAL A 195 -7.31 12.64 -16.00
C VAL A 195 -8.30 12.52 -14.86
N PHE A 196 -9.15 11.51 -14.93
CA PHE A 196 -10.10 11.20 -13.87
C PHE A 196 -9.40 10.47 -12.71
N ASP A 197 -9.96 10.60 -11.51
CA ASP A 197 -9.42 9.89 -10.36
C ASP A 197 -9.55 8.37 -10.56
N ALA A 198 -8.85 7.59 -9.74
CA ALA A 198 -8.65 6.14 -9.90
C ALA A 198 -9.94 5.27 -9.93
N GLY A 199 -11.13 5.87 -9.98
CA GLY A 199 -12.39 5.23 -10.39
C GLY A 199 -12.56 5.07 -11.90
N GLY A 200 -11.70 5.67 -12.74
CA GLY A 200 -11.71 5.51 -14.20
C GLY A 200 -10.31 5.64 -14.81
N THR A 201 -9.74 4.54 -15.30
CA THR A 201 -8.47 4.58 -16.04
C THR A 201 -8.63 5.43 -17.30
N THR A 202 -7.94 6.56 -17.38
CA THR A 202 -7.95 7.42 -18.56
C THR A 202 -6.78 7.02 -19.46
N THR A 203 -7.09 6.58 -20.68
CA THR A 203 -6.08 6.40 -21.74
C THR A 203 -6.02 7.71 -22.52
N VAL A 204 -4.92 8.44 -22.39
CA VAL A 204 -4.71 9.68 -23.16
C VAL A 204 -3.90 9.32 -24.41
N PRO A 205 -4.31 9.77 -25.61
CA PRO A 205 -3.61 9.50 -26.85
C PRO A 205 -2.20 10.10 -26.91
#